data_AF-A0A7S0IPM3-F1
#
_entry.id   AF-A0A7S0IPM3-F1
#
_cell.length_a   1.000
_cell.length_b   1.000
_cell.length_c   1.000
_cell.angle_alpha   90.00
_cell.angle_beta   90.00
_cell.angle_gamma   90.00
#
_symmetry.space_group_name_H-M   'P 1'
#
loop_
_entity.id
_entity.type
_entity.pdbx_description
1 polymer ?
#
loop_
_entity_poly.entity_id
_entity_poly.type
_entity_poly.pdbx_seq_one_letter_code
_entity_poly.pdbx_strand_id
1 'polypeptide(L)'
;GRHPPTRNSSPSHLTPRRSLLVAHCSPLTAFRLLSLLAMTLTPHLSKVRLDILINGEPAPPLACIVHRDASHSVGKGMTRKLRELIPRQQFKVPIQAAIGQKVVASSVISPMRKDVLAKCYGGDITRKKKLLQKQAKGKKRMKAIGKVNVPQEAFMAVLKLKDGGN
;
A
#
# COMPACT_ATOMS: atom_id res chain seq x y z
N GLY A 1 25.09 -81.39 30.83
CA GLY A 1 26.05 -82.11 29.96
C GLY A 1 26.71 -81.14 29.02
N ARG A 2 28.05 -81.19 28.91
CA ARG A 2 28.85 -80.46 27.91
C ARG A 2 28.90 -81.26 26.59
N HIS A 3 29.32 -80.56 25.52
CA HIS A 3 29.77 -81.00 24.17
C HIS A 3 28.81 -80.69 22.99
N PRO A 4 29.33 -80.47 21.77
CA PRO A 4 29.83 -79.16 21.27
C PRO A 4 29.22 -78.80 19.88
N PRO A 5 29.52 -77.62 19.31
CA PRO A 5 29.14 -77.30 17.94
C PRO A 5 30.02 -78.02 16.90
N THR A 6 29.41 -78.58 15.86
CA THR A 6 30.10 -79.09 14.68
C THR A 6 30.49 -77.96 13.73
N ARG A 7 31.60 -78.21 13.04
CA ARG A 7 32.48 -77.28 12.34
C ARG A 7 32.32 -77.46 10.83
N ASN A 8 32.89 -76.50 10.09
CA ASN A 8 33.31 -76.51 8.67
C ASN A 8 32.30 -75.84 7.72
N SER A 9 32.68 -74.96 6.78
CA SER A 9 34.00 -74.60 6.23
C SER A 9 33.89 -73.30 5.39
N SER A 10 34.92 -72.47 5.47
CA SER A 10 35.23 -71.21 4.74
C SER A 10 35.48 -71.42 3.23
N PRO A 11 36.00 -70.44 2.44
CA PRO A 11 35.59 -69.05 2.17
C PRO A 11 35.49 -68.76 0.64
N SER A 12 34.87 -67.67 0.20
CA SER A 12 35.18 -67.08 -1.12
C SER A 12 34.83 -65.59 -1.18
N HIS A 13 35.88 -64.77 -1.11
CA HIS A 13 36.15 -63.64 -1.99
C HIS A 13 34.99 -63.08 -2.84
N LEU A 14 34.56 -61.83 -2.58
CA LEU A 14 34.80 -60.65 -3.44
C LEU A 14 33.97 -59.44 -2.95
N THR A 15 34.69 -58.42 -2.48
CA THR A 15 34.51 -56.94 -2.59
C THR A 15 33.14 -56.27 -2.89
N PRO A 16 32.95 -55.03 -2.40
CA PRO A 16 31.65 -54.39 -2.28
C PRO A 16 31.21 -53.71 -3.58
N ARG A 17 29.94 -53.84 -3.96
CA ARG A 17 29.28 -52.87 -4.83
C ARG A 17 28.28 -52.07 -4.01
N ARG A 18 28.81 -51.04 -3.34
CA ARG A 18 28.11 -49.75 -3.20
C ARG A 18 27.79 -49.28 -4.62
N SER A 19 26.64 -49.67 -5.16
CA SER A 19 26.02 -48.93 -6.26
C SER A 19 25.53 -47.62 -5.66
N LEU A 20 26.47 -46.67 -5.59
CA LEU A 20 26.24 -45.25 -5.58
C LEU A 20 25.24 -44.93 -6.69
N LEU A 21 23.95 -44.89 -6.36
CA LEU A 21 22.99 -44.13 -7.14
C LEU A 21 23.22 -42.66 -6.81
N VAL A 22 24.35 -42.12 -7.28
CA VAL A 22 24.51 -40.69 -7.46
C VAL A 22 23.55 -40.35 -8.58
N ALA A 23 22.31 -40.05 -8.19
CA ALA A 23 21.37 -39.38 -9.06
C ALA A 23 22.11 -38.14 -9.59
N HIS A 24 22.30 -38.10 -10.90
CA HIS A 24 22.78 -36.93 -11.61
C HIS A 24 21.81 -35.77 -11.34
N CYS A 25 22.03 -35.07 -10.23
CA CYS A 25 21.40 -33.81 -9.95
C CYS A 25 22.10 -32.79 -10.85
N SER A 26 21.57 -32.65 -12.07
CA SER A 26 21.96 -31.56 -12.95
C SER A 26 21.89 -30.22 -12.17
N PRO A 27 22.78 -29.26 -12.42
CA PRO A 27 22.80 -27.98 -11.70
C PRO A 27 21.46 -27.21 -11.79
N LEU A 28 20.62 -27.54 -12.78
CA LEU A 28 19.26 -27.03 -12.93
C LEU A 28 18.28 -27.53 -11.85
N THR A 29 18.41 -28.77 -11.38
CA THR A 29 17.53 -29.37 -10.36
C THR A 29 17.78 -28.80 -8.96
N ALA A 30 19.05 -28.47 -8.64
CA ALA A 30 19.41 -27.78 -7.40
C ALA A 30 18.80 -26.38 -7.33
N PHE A 31 18.76 -25.64 -8.44
CA PHE A 31 18.09 -24.34 -8.54
C PHE A 31 16.57 -24.44 -8.35
N ARG A 32 15.95 -25.49 -8.87
CA ARG A 32 14.49 -25.70 -8.79
C ARG A 32 14.02 -26.04 -7.38
N LEU A 33 14.78 -26.87 -6.65
CA LEU A 33 14.52 -27.18 -5.24
C LEU A 33 14.79 -25.97 -4.33
N LEU A 34 15.84 -25.17 -4.61
CA LEU A 34 16.12 -23.93 -3.88
C LEU A 34 15.01 -22.87 -4.09
N SER A 35 14.45 -22.78 -5.30
CA SER A 35 13.29 -21.91 -5.59
C SER A 35 12.01 -22.36 -4.89
N LEU A 36 11.74 -23.67 -4.81
CA LEU A 36 10.59 -24.23 -4.11
C LEU A 36 10.71 -24.03 -2.59
N LEU A 37 11.92 -24.16 -2.02
CA LEU A 37 12.19 -23.87 -0.61
C LEU A 37 12.09 -22.36 -0.29
N ALA A 38 12.55 -21.49 -1.19
CA ALA A 38 12.40 -20.03 -1.07
C ALA A 38 10.93 -19.58 -1.10
N MET A 39 10.05 -20.26 -1.85
CA MET A 39 8.60 -19.99 -1.85
C MET A 39 7.91 -20.38 -0.54
N THR A 40 8.46 -21.32 0.24
CA THR A 40 7.88 -21.75 1.52
C THR A 40 8.33 -20.94 2.74
N LEU A 41 9.28 -20.01 2.55
CA LEU A 41 9.90 -19.21 3.61
C LEU A 41 9.95 -17.72 3.24
N THR A 42 8.79 -17.11 3.01
CA THR A 42 8.60 -15.68 3.33
C THR A 42 7.92 -15.54 4.69
N PRO A 43 8.66 -15.68 5.82
CA PRO A 43 8.21 -15.12 7.07
C PRO A 43 8.36 -13.58 7.01
N HIS A 44 7.63 -12.90 7.89
CA HIS A 44 7.50 -11.44 8.02
C HIS A 44 6.37 -10.81 7.20
N LEU A 45 5.18 -11.39 7.34
CA LEU A 45 3.90 -10.80 6.97
C LEU A 45 3.63 -9.52 7.80
N SER A 46 4.38 -8.45 7.55
CA SER A 46 4.24 -7.17 8.26
C SER A 46 3.02 -6.42 7.71
N LYS A 47 1.85 -6.86 8.16
CA LYS A 47 0.57 -6.20 7.89
C LYS A 47 0.50 -4.90 8.67
N VAL A 48 0.10 -3.83 8.01
CA VAL A 48 -0.11 -2.50 8.59
C VAL A 48 -1.53 -2.05 8.31
N ARG A 49 -2.13 -1.35 9.29
CA ARG A 49 -3.41 -0.66 9.11
C ARG A 49 -3.15 0.68 8.43
N LEU A 50 -3.82 0.91 7.30
CA LEU A 50 -3.78 2.14 6.54
C LEU A 50 -5.13 2.83 6.71
N ASP A 51 -5.11 3.99 7.34
CA ASP A 51 -6.26 4.84 7.61
C ASP A 51 -6.27 6.02 6.62
N ILE A 52 -7.45 6.44 6.19
CA ILE A 52 -7.62 7.61 5.31
C ILE A 52 -8.16 8.77 6.15
N LEU A 53 -7.53 9.93 6.00
CA LEU A 53 -7.93 11.19 6.63
C LEU A 53 -8.32 12.21 5.55
N ILE A 54 -9.46 12.85 5.73
CA ILE A 54 -9.99 13.89 4.84
C ILE A 54 -10.11 15.16 5.65
N ASN A 55 -9.34 16.19 5.30
CA ASN A 55 -9.26 17.44 6.07
C ASN A 55 -8.92 17.24 7.58
N GLY A 56 -8.23 16.16 7.92
CA GLY A 56 -7.89 15.79 9.30
C GLY A 56 -8.95 14.95 10.02
N GLU A 57 -10.14 14.75 9.43
CA GLU A 57 -11.11 13.80 9.95
C GLU A 57 -10.82 12.39 9.42
N PRO A 58 -10.73 11.38 10.30
CA PRO A 58 -10.56 10.00 9.87
C PRO A 58 -11.83 9.49 9.20
N ALA A 59 -11.67 8.69 8.15
CA ALA A 59 -12.75 7.98 7.46
C ALA A 59 -12.58 6.46 7.68
N PRO A 60 -13.03 5.92 8.83
CA PRO A 60 -12.93 4.48 9.15
C PRO A 60 -13.46 3.52 8.07
N PRO A 61 -14.54 3.83 7.32
CA PRO A 61 -15.04 2.93 6.28
C PRO A 61 -14.04 2.65 5.15
N LEU A 62 -13.05 3.54 4.96
CA LEU A 62 -12.03 3.42 3.92
C LEU A 62 -10.73 2.79 4.46
N ALA A 63 -10.65 2.46 5.75
CA ALA A 63 -9.46 1.89 6.34
C ALA A 63 -9.21 0.46 5.80
N CYS A 64 -7.95 0.11 5.58
CA CYS A 64 -7.58 -1.20 5.03
C CYS A 64 -6.31 -1.75 5.66
N ILE A 65 -6.17 -3.07 5.67
CA ILE A 65 -4.96 -3.76 6.13
C ILE A 65 -4.16 -4.17 4.90
N VAL A 66 -2.93 -3.68 4.78
CA VAL A 66 -2.05 -3.89 3.62
C VAL A 66 -0.67 -4.36 4.07
N HIS A 67 0.12 -4.95 3.18
CA HIS A 67 1.53 -5.23 3.47
C HIS A 67 2.33 -3.93 3.57
N ARG A 68 3.34 -3.88 4.44
CA ARG A 68 4.16 -2.68 4.65
C ARG A 68 4.78 -2.17 3.36
N ASP A 69 5.27 -3.06 2.50
CA ASP A 69 5.94 -2.71 1.24
C ASP A 69 4.96 -2.12 0.21
N ALA A 70 3.75 -2.67 0.17
CA ALA A 70 2.69 -2.20 -0.73
C ALA A 70 1.97 -0.93 -0.22
N SER A 71 2.11 -0.59 1.06
CA SER A 71 1.33 0.47 1.72
C SER A 71 1.42 1.84 1.02
N HIS A 72 2.60 2.20 0.53
CA HIS A 72 2.79 3.47 -0.18
C HIS A 72 2.09 3.49 -1.54
N SER A 73 2.20 2.41 -2.32
CA SER A 73 1.55 2.29 -3.63
C SER A 73 0.03 2.33 -3.48
N VAL A 74 -0.52 1.52 -2.57
CA VAL A 74 -1.97 1.45 -2.31
C VAL A 74 -2.48 2.80 -1.80
N GLY A 75 -1.83 3.40 -0.80
CA GLY A 75 -2.22 4.71 -0.27
C GLY A 75 -2.21 5.81 -1.34
N LYS A 76 -1.20 5.83 -2.22
CA LYS A 76 -1.14 6.78 -3.34
C LYS A 76 -2.27 6.54 -4.35
N GLY A 77 -2.58 5.29 -4.65
CA GLY A 77 -3.71 4.92 -5.51
C GLY A 77 -5.06 5.38 -4.94
N MET A 78 -5.31 5.12 -3.66
CA MET A 78 -6.55 5.52 -2.98
C MET A 78 -6.72 7.03 -2.93
N THR A 79 -5.68 7.75 -2.47
CA THR A 79 -5.73 9.21 -2.35
C THR A 79 -5.88 9.91 -3.72
N ARG A 80 -5.34 9.34 -4.80
CA ARG A 80 -5.52 9.88 -6.16
C ARG A 80 -6.96 9.73 -6.64
N LYS A 81 -7.58 8.58 -6.42
CA LYS A 81 -8.95 8.30 -6.86
C LYS A 81 -9.98 9.11 -6.06
N LEU A 82 -9.79 9.22 -4.74
CA LEU A 82 -10.62 10.09 -3.91
C LEU A 82 -10.57 11.55 -4.36
N ARG A 83 -9.42 12.03 -4.84
CA ARG A 83 -9.29 13.39 -5.39
C ARG A 83 -10.15 13.60 -6.65
N GLU A 84 -10.38 12.56 -7.44
CA GLU A 84 -11.17 12.61 -8.68
C GLU A 84 -12.68 12.52 -8.39
N LEU A 85 -13.05 11.76 -7.37
CA LEU A 85 -14.45 11.52 -6.97
C LEU A 85 -15.02 12.64 -6.08
N ILE A 86 -14.19 13.27 -5.26
CA ILE A 86 -14.65 14.34 -4.36
C ILE A 86 -14.68 15.67 -5.12
N PRO A 87 -15.84 16.37 -5.14
CA PRO A 87 -15.96 17.63 -5.86
C PRO A 87 -15.07 18.72 -5.25
N ARG A 88 -14.59 19.61 -6.11
CA ARG A 88 -13.71 20.72 -5.71
C ARG A 88 -14.47 21.72 -4.83
N GLN A 89 -13.86 22.07 -3.70
CA GLN A 89 -14.39 23.05 -2.76
C GLN A 89 -13.71 24.42 -2.92
N GLN A 90 -14.24 25.45 -2.28
CA GLN A 90 -13.64 26.81 -2.32
C GLN A 90 -12.31 26.91 -1.55
N PHE A 91 -12.04 25.95 -0.65
CA PHE A 91 -10.81 25.84 0.13
C PHE A 91 -10.02 24.58 -0.24
N LYS A 92 -8.76 24.53 0.20
CA LYS A 92 -7.84 23.42 -0.05
C LYS A 92 -8.22 22.26 0.85
N VAL A 93 -8.59 21.12 0.28
CA VAL A 93 -8.91 19.89 1.03
C VAL A 93 -7.74 18.91 0.91
N PRO A 94 -6.98 18.67 1.99
CA PRO A 94 -5.95 17.63 2.01
C PRO A 94 -6.61 16.25 2.23
N ILE A 95 -6.20 15.28 1.44
CA ILE A 95 -6.51 13.86 1.63
C ILE A 95 -5.19 13.18 1.98
N GLN A 96 -5.20 12.39 3.04
CA GLN A 96 -4.00 11.75 3.56
C GLN A 96 -4.29 10.27 3.78
N ALA A 97 -3.32 9.43 3.47
CA ALA A 97 -3.27 8.04 3.91
C ALA A 97 -2.19 7.96 5.00
N ALA A 98 -2.57 7.48 6.18
CA ALA A 98 -1.69 7.36 7.33
C ALA A 98 -1.65 5.93 7.86
N ILE A 99 -0.53 5.56 8.46
CA ILE A 99 -0.38 4.35 9.27
C ILE A 99 -0.16 4.85 10.69
N GLY A 100 -1.20 4.76 11.53
CA GLY A 100 -1.18 5.37 12.86
C GLY A 100 -0.93 6.87 12.78
N GLN A 101 0.22 7.34 13.28
CA GLN A 101 0.60 8.77 13.27
C GLN A 101 1.38 9.19 12.01
N LYS A 102 1.92 8.24 11.23
CA LYS A 102 2.78 8.56 10.09
C LYS A 102 1.95 8.67 8.81
N VAL A 103 1.99 9.83 8.15
CA VAL A 103 1.40 10.00 6.82
C VAL A 103 2.30 9.34 5.77
N VAL A 104 1.74 8.41 5.00
CA VAL A 104 2.45 7.66 3.95
C VAL A 104 2.28 8.31 2.59
N ALA A 105 1.05 8.72 2.26
CA ALA A 105 0.74 9.38 1.00
C ALA A 105 -0.22 10.54 1.25
N SER A 106 -0.11 11.61 0.47
CA SER A 106 -1.04 12.72 0.52
C SER A 106 -1.35 13.23 -0.88
N SER A 107 -2.63 13.50 -1.12
CA SER A 107 -3.11 14.21 -2.29
C SER A 107 -3.89 15.44 -1.84
N VAL A 108 -4.04 16.42 -2.72
CA VAL A 108 -4.75 17.65 -2.40
C VAL A 108 -5.73 17.97 -3.52
N ILE A 109 -6.97 18.27 -3.14
CA ILE A 109 -7.96 18.86 -4.04
C ILE A 109 -7.70 20.36 -4.11
N SER A 110 -7.43 20.85 -5.32
CA SER A 110 -7.17 22.26 -5.56
C SER A 110 -8.43 23.09 -5.33
N PRO A 111 -8.34 24.22 -4.59
CA PRO A 111 -9.50 25.06 -4.34
C PRO A 111 -10.02 25.67 -5.64
N MET A 112 -11.33 25.85 -5.73
CA MET A 112 -11.93 26.67 -6.76
C MET A 112 -11.58 28.15 -6.53
N ARG A 113 -11.20 28.87 -7.58
CA ARG A 113 -10.94 30.32 -7.54
C ARG A 113 -12.00 31.03 -8.38
N LYS A 114 -12.58 32.08 -7.82
CA LYS A 114 -13.42 33.03 -8.56
C LYS A 114 -12.55 34.21 -8.95
N ASP A 115 -12.62 34.63 -10.20
CA ASP A 115 -11.85 35.77 -10.71
C ASP A 115 -12.46 37.10 -10.24
N VAL A 116 -12.12 37.51 -9.02
CA VAL A 116 -12.53 38.81 -8.43
C VAL A 116 -11.94 40.01 -9.18
N LEU A 117 -10.92 39.79 -10.00
CA LEU A 117 -10.22 40.86 -10.71
C LEU A 117 -10.86 41.20 -12.06
N ALA A 118 -11.80 40.38 -12.55
CA ALA A 118 -12.42 40.59 -13.87
C ALA A 118 -13.13 41.94 -14.02
N LYS A 119 -13.60 42.55 -12.92
CA LYS A 119 -14.26 43.87 -12.91
C LYS A 119 -13.32 45.03 -12.56
N CYS A 120 -12.03 44.75 -12.34
CA CYS A 120 -11.07 45.80 -12.02
C CYS A 120 -10.53 46.37 -13.32
N TYR A 121 -10.81 47.64 -13.57
CA TYR A 121 -10.23 48.38 -14.67
C TYR A 121 -8.84 48.87 -14.25
N GLY A 122 -7.78 48.38 -14.90
CA GLY A 122 -6.44 48.94 -14.83
C GLY A 122 -5.78 49.07 -13.44
N GLY A 123 -4.90 50.08 -13.33
CA GLY A 123 -3.84 50.26 -12.32
C GLY A 123 -4.23 50.47 -10.86
N ASP A 124 -5.46 50.17 -10.44
CA ASP A 124 -5.86 50.24 -9.02
C ASP A 124 -5.32 49.02 -8.24
N ILE A 125 -4.03 49.10 -7.92
CA ILE A 125 -3.29 48.09 -7.13
C ILE A 125 -3.92 47.93 -5.74
N THR A 126 -4.45 49.02 -5.17
CA THR A 126 -5.00 49.01 -3.81
C THR A 126 -6.28 48.19 -3.74
N ARG A 127 -7.19 48.34 -4.71
CA ARG A 127 -8.43 47.56 -4.81
C ARG A 127 -8.15 46.09 -5.11
N LYS A 128 -7.23 45.78 -6.02
CA LYS A 128 -6.78 44.40 -6.29
C LYS A 128 -6.30 43.70 -5.01
N LYS A 129 -5.44 44.36 -4.22
CA LYS A 129 -4.95 43.83 -2.93
C LYS A 129 -6.10 43.61 -1.94
N LYS A 130 -7.01 44.58 -1.79
CA LYS A 130 -8.18 44.47 -0.88
C LYS A 130 -9.07 43.27 -1.25
N LEU A 131 -9.33 43.04 -2.54
CA LEU A 131 -10.14 41.91 -3.01
C LEU A 131 -9.47 40.56 -2.75
N LEU A 132 -8.16 40.46 -3.02
CA LEU A 132 -7.38 39.24 -2.76
C LEU A 132 -7.29 38.94 -1.25
N GLN A 133 -7.11 39.95 -0.41
CA GLN A 133 -7.12 39.79 1.05
C GLN A 133 -8.48 39.29 1.56
N LYS A 134 -9.60 39.82 1.04
CA LYS A 134 -10.95 39.33 1.39
C LYS A 134 -11.12 37.86 1.00
N GLN A 135 -10.67 37.46 -0.20
CA GLN A 135 -10.71 36.06 -0.61
C GLN A 135 -9.87 35.15 0.30
N ALA A 136 -8.63 35.56 0.60
CA ALA A 136 -7.73 34.76 1.44
C ALA A 136 -8.31 34.55 2.84
N LYS A 137 -8.85 35.61 3.46
CA LYS A 137 -9.53 35.54 4.76
C LYS A 137 -10.77 34.63 4.70
N GLY A 138 -11.59 34.76 3.65
CA GLY A 138 -12.74 33.91 3.42
C GLY A 138 -12.36 32.42 3.33
N LYS A 139 -11.34 32.09 2.53
CA LYS A 139 -10.85 30.71 2.39
C LYS A 139 -10.26 30.14 3.68
N LYS A 140 -9.56 30.96 4.47
CA LYS A 140 -9.04 30.55 5.78
C LYS A 140 -10.16 30.22 6.76
N ARG A 141 -11.21 31.06 6.81
CA ARG A 141 -12.41 30.82 7.63
C ARG A 141 -13.13 29.54 7.20
N MET A 142 -13.35 29.37 5.90
CA MET A 142 -13.99 28.15 5.37
C MET A 142 -13.19 26.89 5.66
N LYS A 143 -11.86 26.94 5.63
CA LYS A 143 -11.03 25.77 5.97
C LYS A 143 -11.20 25.33 7.43
N ALA A 144 -11.35 26.28 8.36
CA ALA A 144 -11.45 25.98 9.78
C ALA A 144 -12.80 25.37 10.20
N ILE A 145 -13.89 25.81 9.57
CA ILE A 145 -15.25 25.41 9.92
C ILE A 145 -15.81 24.35 8.93
N GLY A 146 -15.22 24.24 7.74
CA GLY A 146 -15.73 23.46 6.64
C GLY A 146 -15.62 21.96 6.87
N LYS A 147 -16.79 21.32 7.07
CA LYS A 147 -16.95 19.86 6.92
C LYS A 147 -16.97 19.50 5.43
N VAL A 148 -16.30 18.43 5.06
CA VAL A 148 -16.28 17.93 3.68
C VAL A 148 -17.33 16.84 3.57
N ASN A 149 -18.40 17.10 2.82
CA ASN A 149 -19.37 16.05 2.51
C ASN A 149 -18.77 15.13 1.44
N VAL A 150 -18.65 13.84 1.74
CA VAL A 150 -18.13 12.83 0.82
C VAL A 150 -19.32 12.09 0.21
N PRO A 151 -19.51 12.12 -1.12
CA PRO A 151 -20.65 11.47 -1.75
C PRO A 151 -20.55 9.95 -1.62
N GLN A 152 -21.71 9.28 -1.59
CA GLN A 152 -21.80 7.82 -1.48
C GLN A 152 -21.09 7.09 -2.64
N GLU A 153 -21.15 7.66 -3.83
CA GLU A 153 -20.47 7.15 -5.04
C GLU A 153 -18.97 7.00 -4.82
N ALA A 154 -18.35 7.95 -4.11
CA ALA A 154 -16.91 7.92 -3.85
C ALA A 154 -16.52 6.72 -2.97
N PHE A 155 -17.35 6.37 -1.99
CA PHE A 155 -17.12 5.21 -1.13
C PHE A 155 -17.23 3.90 -1.92
N MET A 156 -18.27 3.75 -2.74
CA MET A 156 -18.48 2.54 -3.53
C MET A 156 -17.36 2.31 -4.54
N ALA A 157 -16.88 3.38 -5.19
CA ALA A 157 -15.79 3.28 -6.15
C ALA A 157 -14.49 2.80 -5.50
N VAL A 158 -14.18 3.27 -4.28
CA VAL A 158 -12.97 2.86 -3.56
C VAL A 158 -13.05 1.41 -3.08
N LEU A 159 -14.23 0.95 -2.65
CA LEU A 159 -14.42 -0.44 -2.21
C LEU A 159 -14.25 -1.44 -3.36
N LYS A 160 -14.80 -1.17 -4.55
CA LYS A 160 -14.67 -2.06 -5.72
C LYS A 160 -13.21 -2.30 -6.14
N LEU A 161 -12.33 -1.35 -5.85
CA LEU A 161 -10.90 -1.44 -6.18
C LEU A 161 -10.11 -2.32 -5.22
N LYS A 162 -10.68 -2.59 -4.05
CA LYS A 162 -10.11 -3.51 -3.07
C LYS A 162 -10.39 -4.96 -3.44
N ASP A 163 -11.59 -5.23 -3.95
CA ASP A 163 -12.06 -6.59 -4.25
C ASP A 163 -11.58 -7.07 -5.64
N GLY A 164 -11.36 -6.15 -6.58
CA GLY A 164 -10.76 -6.43 -7.90
C GLY A 164 -9.23 -6.50 -7.87
N GLY A 165 -8.67 -7.30 -6.95
CA GLY A 165 -7.23 -7.43 -6.72
C GLY A 165 -6.43 -7.69 -8.00
N ASN A 166 -5.47 -6.81 -8.24
CA ASN A 166 -4.16 -7.16 -8.77
C ASN A 166 -3.12 -6.82 -7.68
#